data_AF-A0A1T4UZK1-F1
#
_entry.id   AF-A0A1T4UZK1-F1
#
_cell.length_a   1.000
_cell.length_b   1.000
_cell.length_c   1.000
_cell.angle_alpha   90.00
_cell.angle_beta   90.00
_cell.angle_gamma   90.00
#
_symmetry.space_group_name_H-M   'P 1'
#
loop_
_entity.id
_entity.type
_entity.pdbx_description
1 polymer ?
#
loop_
_entity_poly.entity_id
_entity_poly.type
_entity_poly.pdbx_seq_one_letter_code
_entity_poly.pdbx_strand_id
1 'polypeptide(L)'
;MKKLILPILIMTSFSAGAFVYDDISIEGASCSPERMLFPLEDVEDNMNFFRRSMGRWQITNISDDNVIMGSGYRFAVKHGKAGSSFCVPETYVVDDQVTLTKIAQDGSFLERLLSKFKTVKLITSDGNWIPALSLPSNAFKNQRLIVERKATWGTTVSYKYGSLTGYTPIKLQDQLDFVYDGEKWIIEPNYIISSQHEISEIAADPSILAALLDKHTSVKILLQDGRWARNLTVKEKPFGSMLTVERQSTYGVNVEYGTAQITPPRGSTTVFINSGIWWVYSSKTISDNRTIRALGNNPAKLKQNIDLYGNLIVSESDGNWTPTFTLPAANDLGKNRTFTLYRNSTYHSNIVFPNGVTLAPRKNTKTTFFSGSIDGWSLIPQYSVYKPEDISSVDSPEKIKALLDQYGNLGITISDNGYLAQVTLPDDAQNGEFVEFGKTTIKPVTIQFSGKTLALGYDSLTLYYSGGEWSKISLK
;
A
#
# COMPACT_ATOMS: atom_id res chain seq x y z
N MET A 1 -47.40 66.10 2.15
CA MET A 1 -46.58 67.01 2.99
C MET A 1 -45.60 66.18 3.80
N LYS A 2 -44.29 66.40 3.60
CA LYS A 2 -43.19 65.75 4.33
C LYS A 2 -43.24 66.16 5.80
N LYS A 3 -43.18 65.21 6.75
CA LYS A 3 -42.70 65.48 8.11
C LYS A 3 -41.50 64.57 8.41
N LEU A 4 -40.38 65.27 8.53
CA LEU A 4 -39.06 64.85 8.95
C LEU A 4 -39.10 64.57 10.46
N ILE A 5 -38.67 63.39 10.91
CA ILE A 5 -38.34 63.15 12.33
C ILE A 5 -37.09 62.26 12.39
N LEU A 6 -36.01 62.83 12.92
CA LEU A 6 -34.85 62.18 13.54
C LEU A 6 -34.26 63.22 14.51
N PRO A 7 -33.49 62.87 15.57
CA PRO A 7 -33.57 61.75 16.50
C PRO A 7 -33.47 62.23 17.98
N ILE A 8 -33.79 61.37 18.96
CA ILE A 8 -33.11 61.40 20.28
C ILE A 8 -32.83 59.95 20.66
N LEU A 9 -31.59 59.51 20.42
CA LEU A 9 -31.07 58.24 20.93
C LEU A 9 -30.26 58.57 22.19
N ILE A 10 -30.79 58.17 23.35
CA ILE A 10 -30.08 58.24 24.63
C ILE A 10 -29.03 57.12 24.60
N MET A 11 -27.75 57.47 24.47
CA MET A 11 -26.66 56.54 24.72
C MET A 11 -26.55 56.31 26.23
N THR A 12 -26.92 55.10 26.67
CA THR A 12 -26.49 54.58 27.97
C THR A 12 -25.10 53.96 27.78
N SER A 13 -24.09 54.59 28.37
CA SER A 13 -22.75 54.03 28.48
C SER A 13 -22.78 52.83 29.43
N PHE A 14 -22.71 51.61 28.88
CA PHE A 14 -22.35 50.45 29.67
C PHE A 14 -20.83 50.45 29.88
N SER A 15 -20.39 50.74 31.09
CA SER A 15 -19.02 50.44 31.51
C SER A 15 -18.86 48.92 31.56
N ALA A 16 -18.27 48.34 30.51
CA ALA A 16 -17.90 46.94 30.50
C ALA A 16 -16.74 46.72 31.48
N GLY A 17 -17.05 46.20 32.67
CA GLY A 17 -16.02 45.66 33.56
C GLY A 17 -15.28 44.54 32.84
N ALA A 18 -13.96 44.69 32.71
CA ALA A 18 -13.06 43.62 32.30
C ALA A 18 -13.00 42.60 33.45
N PHE A 19 -13.41 41.37 33.20
CA PHE A 19 -13.18 40.27 34.12
C PHE A 19 -11.85 39.62 33.76
N VAL A 20 -10.88 39.70 34.67
CA VAL A 20 -9.65 38.92 34.61
C VAL A 20 -9.99 37.55 35.20
N TYR A 21 -9.80 36.49 34.43
CA TYR A 21 -9.89 35.11 34.90
C TYR A 21 -8.47 34.60 35.15
N ASP A 22 -8.13 34.35 36.41
CA ASP A 22 -6.79 33.91 36.86
C ASP A 22 -6.51 32.41 36.66
N ASP A 23 -7.47 31.62 36.15
CA ASP A 23 -7.39 30.15 36.18
C ASP A 23 -6.69 29.48 34.98
N ILE A 24 -5.78 30.16 34.28
CA ILE A 24 -4.84 29.46 33.39
C ILE A 24 -3.42 29.92 33.74
N SER A 25 -2.86 29.32 34.77
CA SER A 25 -1.41 29.36 35.02
C SER A 25 -0.70 28.63 33.86
N ILE A 26 0.12 29.37 33.11
CA ILE A 26 0.99 28.87 32.02
C ILE A 26 2.44 28.70 32.55
N GLU A 27 2.62 28.46 33.84
CA GLU A 27 3.92 28.11 34.41
C GLU A 27 3.86 26.67 34.97
N GLY A 28 4.41 25.72 34.21
CA GLY A 28 4.64 24.34 34.67
C GLY A 28 3.56 23.30 34.35
N ALA A 29 2.55 23.60 33.53
CA ALA A 29 1.43 22.70 33.27
C ALA A 29 1.76 21.59 32.26
N SER A 30 1.75 20.33 32.71
CA SER A 30 1.58 19.18 31.82
C SER A 30 0.22 19.28 31.11
N CYS A 31 0.18 19.14 29.80
CA CYS A 31 -1.10 19.04 29.07
C CYS A 31 -1.91 17.82 29.57
N SER A 32 -3.23 17.87 29.46
CA SER A 32 -4.06 16.68 29.68
C SER A 32 -3.64 15.57 28.71
N PRO A 33 -3.86 14.27 29.02
CA PRO A 33 -3.41 13.15 28.17
C PRO A 33 -3.92 13.18 26.72
N GLU A 34 -4.97 13.95 26.44
CA GLU A 34 -5.57 14.12 25.10
C GLU A 34 -5.01 15.33 24.33
N ARG A 35 -4.06 16.05 24.93
CA ARG A 35 -3.46 17.26 24.38
C ARG A 35 -1.94 17.18 24.42
N MET A 36 -1.30 17.79 23.43
CA MET A 36 0.14 17.88 23.32
C MET A 36 0.60 19.33 23.35
N LEU A 37 1.82 19.55 23.84
CA LEU A 37 2.46 20.86 23.93
C LEU A 37 3.00 21.25 22.53
N PHE A 38 2.60 22.41 22.01
CA PHE A 38 2.84 22.84 20.63
C PHE A 38 3.59 24.18 20.60
N PRO A 39 4.83 24.25 20.10
CA PRO A 39 5.66 25.45 20.13
C PRO A 39 5.03 26.66 19.41
N LEU A 40 5.30 27.86 19.90
CA LEU A 40 4.78 29.12 19.31
C LEU A 40 5.20 29.31 17.85
N GLU A 41 6.46 28.98 17.52
CA GLU A 41 7.01 29.06 16.16
C GLU A 41 6.23 28.22 15.14
N ASP A 42 5.63 27.10 15.57
CA ASP A 42 4.83 26.23 14.71
C ASP A 42 3.41 26.73 14.49
N VAL A 43 2.92 27.68 15.31
CA VAL A 43 1.55 28.22 15.24
C VAL A 43 1.38 29.11 14.01
N GLU A 44 2.41 29.88 13.65
CA GLU A 44 2.39 30.78 12.49
C GLU A 44 2.15 30.01 11.19
N ASP A 45 2.83 28.88 11.02
CA ASP A 45 2.68 27.98 9.86
C ASP A 45 1.30 27.29 9.78
N ASN A 46 0.58 27.20 10.91
CA ASN A 46 -0.65 26.42 11.04
C ASN A 46 -1.87 27.29 11.43
N MET A 47 -1.78 28.61 11.29
CA MET A 47 -2.77 29.57 11.77
C MET A 47 -4.21 29.27 11.31
N ASN A 48 -4.39 28.72 10.11
CA ASN A 48 -5.71 28.34 9.57
C ASN A 48 -6.36 27.17 10.31
N PHE A 49 -5.58 26.21 10.83
CA PHE A 49 -6.09 25.17 11.71
C PHE A 49 -6.54 25.76 13.04
N PHE A 50 -5.68 26.55 13.67
CA PHE A 50 -5.99 27.18 14.95
C PHE A 50 -7.26 28.05 14.87
N ARG A 51 -7.42 28.83 13.80
CA ARG A 51 -8.62 29.64 13.56
C ARG A 51 -9.91 28.81 13.43
N ARG A 52 -9.83 27.57 12.91
CA ARG A 52 -11.00 26.71 12.63
C ARG A 52 -11.30 25.73 13.77
N SER A 53 -10.29 25.04 14.29
CA SER A 53 -10.43 24.04 15.36
C SER A 53 -10.83 24.67 16.69
N MET A 54 -10.48 25.93 16.91
CA MET A 54 -10.97 26.70 18.03
C MET A 54 -12.23 27.48 17.66
N GLY A 55 -13.26 26.81 17.10
CA GLY A 55 -14.52 27.41 16.62
C GLY A 55 -15.35 28.28 17.60
N ARG A 56 -14.77 28.73 18.72
CA ARG A 56 -15.26 29.75 19.65
C ARG A 56 -14.18 30.72 20.19
N TRP A 57 -12.92 30.58 19.79
CA TRP A 57 -11.78 31.38 20.24
C TRP A 57 -11.13 32.00 19.00
N GLN A 58 -11.57 33.19 18.65
CA GLN A 58 -10.96 33.93 17.54
C GLN A 58 -9.59 34.45 18.01
N ILE A 59 -8.49 33.70 17.90
CA ILE A 59 -7.18 34.35 18.06
C ILE A 59 -6.99 35.28 16.86
N THR A 60 -7.12 36.58 17.09
CA THR A 60 -7.09 37.59 16.02
C THR A 60 -5.68 38.08 15.73
N ASN A 61 -4.78 38.03 16.72
CA ASN A 61 -3.36 38.33 16.56
C ASN A 61 -2.54 37.65 17.67
N ILE A 62 -1.29 37.33 17.34
CA ILE A 62 -0.24 36.92 18.29
C ILE A 62 0.89 37.92 18.08
N SER A 63 1.18 38.74 19.08
CA SER A 63 2.34 39.65 19.04
C SER A 63 2.95 39.73 20.43
N ASP A 64 4.28 39.61 20.52
CA ASP A 64 5.14 39.83 21.69
C ASP A 64 4.38 39.86 23.03
N ASP A 65 4.22 38.67 23.61
CA ASP A 65 3.58 38.41 24.92
C ASP A 65 2.04 38.57 24.99
N ASN A 66 1.33 38.62 23.86
CA ASN A 66 -0.12 38.77 23.84
C ASN A 66 -0.83 37.78 22.90
N VAL A 67 -1.86 37.10 23.43
CA VAL A 67 -2.87 36.41 22.64
C VAL A 67 -4.13 37.27 22.65
N ILE A 68 -4.50 37.82 21.49
CA ILE A 68 -5.75 38.58 21.36
C ILE A 68 -6.87 37.60 21.05
N MET A 69 -7.77 37.39 22.00
CA MET A 69 -8.98 36.60 21.79
C MET A 69 -10.08 37.51 21.23
N GLY A 70 -10.82 37.04 20.23
CA GLY A 70 -11.75 37.88 19.47
C GLY A 70 -13.11 38.01 20.14
N SER A 71 -14.13 38.31 19.36
CA SER A 71 -15.37 38.94 19.86
C SER A 71 -16.14 38.08 20.89
N GLY A 72 -16.01 36.76 20.84
CA GLY A 72 -16.58 35.83 21.83
C GLY A 72 -16.02 35.98 23.26
N TYR A 73 -14.86 36.62 23.41
CA TYR A 73 -14.21 36.94 24.69
C TYR A 73 -14.15 38.45 24.96
N ARG A 74 -15.03 39.25 24.35
CA ARG A 74 -15.04 40.71 24.47
C ARG A 74 -13.68 41.37 24.13
N PHE A 75 -12.92 40.81 23.20
CA PHE A 75 -11.58 41.31 22.85
C PHE A 75 -10.60 41.27 24.03
N ALA A 76 -10.72 40.29 24.92
CA ALA A 76 -9.79 40.12 26.03
C ALA A 76 -8.35 39.95 25.51
N VAL A 77 -7.49 40.89 25.88
CA VAL A 77 -6.04 40.78 25.72
C VAL A 77 -5.52 40.09 26.97
N LYS A 78 -5.04 38.84 26.83
CA LYS A 78 -4.40 38.16 27.94
C LYS A 78 -2.91 38.51 27.94
N HIS A 79 -2.50 39.27 28.95
CA HIS A 79 -1.10 39.51 29.27
C HIS A 79 -0.57 38.37 30.13
N GLY A 80 0.47 37.75 29.63
CA GLY A 80 1.30 36.79 30.33
C GLY A 80 2.34 36.35 29.32
N LYS A 81 3.61 36.18 29.74
CA LYS A 81 4.58 35.48 28.91
C LYS A 81 3.89 34.19 28.48
N ALA A 82 3.47 34.10 27.22
CA ALA A 82 3.01 32.83 26.72
C ALA A 82 4.24 31.95 26.92
N GLY A 83 4.20 31.04 27.90
CA GLY A 83 5.12 29.91 27.89
C GLY A 83 5.14 29.44 26.44
N SER A 84 6.33 29.13 25.92
CA SER A 84 6.67 29.02 24.50
C SER A 84 5.87 27.97 23.69
N SER A 85 4.72 27.53 24.20
CA SER A 85 3.91 26.42 23.75
C SER A 85 2.43 26.50 24.18
N PHE A 86 1.54 25.91 23.38
CA PHE A 86 0.11 25.72 23.69
C PHE A 86 -0.27 24.24 23.78
N CYS A 87 -1.26 23.88 24.60
CA CYS A 87 -1.83 22.53 24.57
C CYS A 87 -2.86 22.38 23.43
N VAL A 88 -2.52 21.64 22.39
CA VAL A 88 -3.39 21.35 21.22
C VAL A 88 -3.91 19.92 21.26
N PRO A 89 -5.06 19.60 20.62
CA PRO A 89 -5.51 18.22 20.49
C PRO A 89 -4.44 17.34 19.82
N GLU A 90 -4.33 16.08 20.24
CA GLU A 90 -3.45 15.10 19.57
C GLU A 90 -3.86 14.80 18.12
N THR A 91 -5.09 15.17 17.73
CA THR A 91 -5.67 14.96 16.39
C THR A 91 -5.82 16.25 15.60
N TYR A 92 -5.20 16.31 14.43
CA TYR A 92 -5.37 17.40 13.46
C TYR A 92 -6.39 17.02 12.39
N VAL A 93 -7.49 17.76 12.29
CA VAL A 93 -8.57 17.51 11.32
C VAL A 93 -8.40 18.39 10.10
N VAL A 94 -8.46 17.78 8.92
CA VAL A 94 -8.41 18.43 7.60
C VAL A 94 -9.70 18.15 6.86
N ASP A 95 -10.52 19.19 6.67
CA ASP A 95 -11.82 19.12 6.00
C ASP A 95 -12.01 20.23 4.95
N ASP A 96 -10.93 20.93 4.59
CA ASP A 96 -10.95 22.05 3.64
C ASP A 96 -10.15 21.78 2.37
N GLN A 97 -10.66 22.25 1.23
CA GLN A 97 -10.05 22.00 -0.09
C GLN A 97 -8.60 22.47 -0.21
N VAL A 98 -8.24 23.61 0.40
CA VAL A 98 -6.88 24.18 0.26
C VAL A 98 -5.85 23.24 0.88
N THR A 99 -6.09 22.78 2.11
CA THR A 99 -5.19 21.85 2.79
C THR A 99 -5.20 20.47 2.13
N LEU A 100 -6.37 19.95 1.74
CA LEU A 100 -6.46 18.67 1.02
C LEU A 100 -5.66 18.69 -0.28
N THR A 101 -5.75 19.77 -1.06
CA THR A 101 -5.01 19.93 -2.33
C THR A 101 -3.50 19.94 -2.08
N LYS A 102 -3.03 20.64 -1.04
CA LYS A 102 -1.61 20.62 -0.65
C LYS A 102 -1.13 19.22 -0.30
N ILE A 103 -1.92 18.47 0.49
CA ILE A 103 -1.61 17.08 0.85
C ILE A 103 -1.52 16.20 -0.41
N ALA A 104 -2.44 16.36 -1.36
CA ALA A 104 -2.47 15.56 -2.57
C ALA A 104 -1.31 15.87 -3.54
N GLN A 105 -0.84 17.13 -3.57
CA GLN A 105 0.20 17.60 -4.48
C GLN A 105 1.62 17.49 -3.89
N ASP A 106 1.76 17.63 -2.58
CA ASP A 106 3.03 17.61 -1.86
C ASP A 106 2.98 16.59 -0.71
N GLY A 107 3.50 15.39 -0.96
CA GLY A 107 3.59 14.34 0.06
C GLY A 107 4.36 14.77 1.31
N SER A 108 5.33 15.69 1.17
CA SER A 108 6.10 16.20 2.31
C SER A 108 5.26 17.07 3.24
N PHE A 109 4.16 17.65 2.76
CA PHE A 109 3.23 18.40 3.60
C PHE A 109 2.49 17.47 4.57
N LEU A 110 2.03 16.31 4.12
CA LEU A 110 1.45 15.30 5.00
C LEU A 110 2.47 14.77 6.01
N GLU A 111 3.72 14.56 5.59
CA GLU A 111 4.82 14.18 6.51
C GLU A 111 5.04 15.21 7.62
N ARG A 112 5.03 16.50 7.28
CA ARG A 112 5.14 17.59 8.27
C ARG A 112 3.95 17.64 9.22
N LEU A 113 2.73 17.38 8.75
CA LEU A 113 1.56 17.31 9.63
C LEU A 113 1.69 16.12 10.58
N LEU A 114 2.08 14.97 10.06
CA LEU A 114 2.30 13.77 10.86
C LEU A 114 3.45 14.00 11.87
N SER A 115 4.58 14.61 11.50
CA SER A 115 5.65 14.86 12.49
C SER A 115 5.22 15.74 13.67
N LYS A 116 4.17 16.57 13.49
CA LYS A 116 3.63 17.46 14.52
C LYS A 116 2.42 16.88 15.27
N PHE A 117 1.65 15.97 14.68
CA PHE A 117 0.42 15.45 15.26
C PHE A 117 0.41 13.93 15.30
N LYS A 118 0.07 13.38 16.47
CA LYS A 118 -0.05 11.93 16.66
C LYS A 118 -1.08 11.32 15.71
N THR A 119 -2.21 12.01 15.52
CA THR A 119 -3.24 11.62 14.55
C THR A 119 -3.52 12.76 13.58
N VAL A 120 -3.59 12.45 12.29
CA VAL A 120 -4.15 13.35 11.28
C VAL A 120 -5.43 12.72 10.75
N LYS A 121 -6.53 13.47 10.71
CA LYS A 121 -7.81 13.01 10.16
C LYS A 121 -8.18 13.84 8.93
N LEU A 122 -8.21 13.21 7.77
CA LEU A 122 -8.63 13.81 6.50
C LEU A 122 -10.10 13.45 6.25
N ILE A 123 -10.92 14.45 5.94
CA ILE A 123 -12.33 14.29 5.60
C ILE A 123 -12.52 14.84 4.20
N THR A 124 -12.89 13.97 3.25
CA THR A 124 -13.29 14.42 1.91
C THR A 124 -14.80 14.58 1.84
N SER A 125 -15.30 15.67 1.25
CA SER A 125 -16.73 15.94 1.05
C SER A 125 -16.96 16.55 -0.33
N ASP A 126 -18.22 16.63 -0.78
CA ASP A 126 -18.52 17.34 -2.02
C ASP A 126 -18.12 18.83 -1.86
N GLY A 127 -17.26 19.31 -2.76
CA GLY A 127 -16.63 20.64 -2.69
C GLY A 127 -15.28 20.70 -1.93
N ASN A 128 -14.95 19.68 -1.12
CA ASN A 128 -13.66 19.51 -0.44
C ASN A 128 -13.12 18.09 -0.69
N TRP A 129 -12.68 17.80 -1.90
CA TRP A 129 -12.32 16.46 -2.35
C TRP A 129 -10.96 16.40 -3.05
N ILE A 130 -10.30 15.25 -2.90
CA ILE A 130 -9.10 14.87 -3.63
C ILE A 130 -9.27 13.46 -4.21
N PRO A 131 -8.85 13.22 -5.47
CA PRO A 131 -9.00 11.93 -6.12
C PRO A 131 -8.05 10.86 -5.56
N ALA A 132 -6.86 11.28 -5.13
CA ALA A 132 -5.81 10.40 -4.69
C ALA A 132 -5.05 10.99 -3.52
N LEU A 133 -4.58 10.11 -2.63
CA LEU A 133 -3.73 10.40 -1.50
C LEU A 133 -2.55 9.44 -1.53
N SER A 134 -1.34 9.93 -1.31
CA SER A 134 -0.16 9.07 -1.18
C SER A 134 0.37 9.16 0.25
N LEU A 135 0.44 8.01 0.92
CA LEU A 135 1.00 7.95 2.27
C LEU A 135 2.51 8.07 2.20
N PRO A 136 3.14 8.79 3.15
CA PRO A 136 4.58 8.91 3.17
C PRO A 136 5.24 7.57 3.50
N SER A 137 6.45 7.36 3.01
CA SER A 137 7.20 6.13 3.32
C SER A 137 7.72 6.10 4.76
N ASN A 138 7.88 7.28 5.37
CA ASN A 138 8.43 7.44 6.72
C ASN A 138 7.40 8.15 7.59
N ALA A 139 7.17 7.60 8.78
CA ALA A 139 6.41 8.23 9.85
C ALA A 139 6.93 7.73 11.19
N PHE A 140 6.49 8.33 12.30
CA PHE A 140 6.85 7.78 13.61
C PHE A 140 6.03 6.53 13.92
N LYS A 141 6.60 5.61 14.72
CA LYS A 141 5.85 4.44 15.16
C LYS A 141 4.60 4.88 15.94
N ASN A 142 3.48 4.21 15.66
CA ASN A 142 2.13 4.49 16.17
C ASN A 142 1.50 5.80 15.69
N GLN A 143 2.10 6.44 14.69
CA GLN A 143 1.49 7.54 13.96
C GLN A 143 0.21 7.07 13.28
N ARG A 144 -0.85 7.88 13.37
CA ARG A 144 -2.17 7.52 12.85
C ARG A 144 -2.64 8.51 11.78
N LEU A 145 -3.16 7.99 10.68
CA LEU A 145 -3.83 8.76 9.65
C LEU A 145 -5.21 8.16 9.41
N ILE A 146 -6.24 8.96 9.64
CA ILE A 146 -7.63 8.57 9.41
C ILE A 146 -8.09 9.27 8.13
N VAL A 147 -8.66 8.53 7.18
CA VAL A 147 -9.23 9.10 5.96
C VAL A 147 -10.71 8.72 5.88
N GLU A 148 -11.57 9.71 6.05
CA GLU A 148 -13.03 9.57 5.98
C GLU A 148 -13.55 10.13 4.65
N ARG A 149 -14.28 9.30 3.89
CA ARG A 149 -14.85 9.73 2.61
C ARG A 149 -16.35 10.01 2.74
N LYS A 150 -16.72 11.29 2.68
CA LYS A 150 -18.12 11.75 2.51
C LYS A 150 -18.42 12.20 1.08
N ALA A 151 -17.39 12.42 0.26
CA ALA A 151 -17.54 12.85 -1.13
C ALA A 151 -18.17 11.76 -2.01
N THR A 152 -19.04 12.18 -2.92
CA THR A 152 -19.67 11.32 -3.93
C THR A 152 -18.63 10.73 -4.89
N TRP A 153 -17.56 11.48 -5.20
CA TRP A 153 -16.43 10.99 -6.00
C TRP A 153 -15.48 10.09 -5.19
N GLY A 154 -14.88 9.10 -5.87
CA GLY A 154 -13.93 8.17 -5.27
C GLY A 154 -12.65 8.86 -4.79
N THR A 155 -12.09 8.38 -3.68
CA THR A 155 -10.74 8.74 -3.24
C THR A 155 -9.93 7.45 -3.09
N THR A 156 -8.76 7.38 -3.71
CA THR A 156 -7.84 6.24 -3.60
C THR A 156 -6.65 6.60 -2.74
N VAL A 157 -6.34 5.76 -1.75
CA VAL A 157 -5.11 5.91 -0.96
C VAL A 157 -4.06 4.94 -1.49
N SER A 158 -2.89 5.47 -1.85
CA SER A 158 -1.71 4.68 -2.16
C SER A 158 -0.79 4.62 -0.94
N TYR A 159 -0.32 3.43 -0.61
CA TYR A 159 0.55 3.19 0.54
C TYR A 159 1.49 2.02 0.26
N LYS A 160 2.61 1.95 0.97
CA LYS A 160 3.53 0.82 0.86
C LYS A 160 3.15 -0.26 1.86
N TYR A 161 2.93 -1.47 1.37
CA TYR A 161 2.81 -2.69 2.17
C TYR A 161 4.04 -3.58 1.90
N GLY A 162 5.11 -3.35 2.67
CA GLY A 162 6.42 -3.92 2.35
C GLY A 162 6.94 -3.36 1.02
N SER A 163 7.30 -4.22 0.07
CA SER A 163 7.75 -3.81 -1.27
C SER A 163 6.61 -3.59 -2.27
N LEU A 164 5.35 -3.77 -1.89
CA LEU A 164 4.20 -3.57 -2.75
C LEU A 164 3.63 -2.18 -2.54
N THR A 165 3.28 -1.49 -3.63
CA THR A 165 2.40 -0.32 -3.55
C THR A 165 0.96 -0.82 -3.54
N GLY A 166 0.30 -0.71 -2.39
CA GLY A 166 -1.14 -0.94 -2.26
C GLY A 166 -1.92 0.29 -2.72
N TYR A 167 -3.06 0.05 -3.35
CA TYR A 167 -4.05 1.07 -3.67
C TYR A 167 -5.37 0.64 -3.07
N THR A 168 -5.93 1.45 -2.18
CA THR A 168 -7.22 1.17 -1.56
C THR A 168 -8.17 2.32 -1.87
N PRO A 169 -9.14 2.16 -2.80
CA PRO A 169 -10.31 3.02 -2.86
C PRO A 169 -11.06 3.00 -1.54
N ILE A 170 -11.42 4.18 -1.04
CA ILE A 170 -12.28 4.32 0.13
C ILE A 170 -13.72 4.29 -0.35
N LYS A 171 -14.55 3.44 0.26
CA LYS A 171 -15.99 3.39 -0.05
C LYS A 171 -16.72 4.63 0.46
N LEU A 172 -17.85 4.93 -0.17
CA LEU A 172 -18.67 6.07 0.22
C LEU A 172 -19.16 5.90 1.68
N GLN A 173 -19.00 6.94 2.49
CA GLN A 173 -19.26 6.96 3.94
C GLN A 173 -18.39 6.02 4.77
N ASP A 174 -17.31 5.49 4.21
CA ASP A 174 -16.37 4.67 4.95
C ASP A 174 -15.20 5.51 5.48
N GLN A 175 -14.53 4.96 6.48
CA GLN A 175 -13.34 5.55 7.09
C GLN A 175 -12.23 4.52 7.10
N LEU A 176 -11.06 4.84 6.55
CA LEU A 176 -9.87 4.02 6.72
C LEU A 176 -8.98 4.60 7.80
N ASP A 177 -8.43 3.73 8.62
CA ASP A 177 -7.53 4.09 9.69
C ASP A 177 -6.18 3.44 9.45
N PHE A 178 -5.18 4.26 9.17
CA PHE A 178 -3.82 3.83 8.90
C PHE A 178 -2.96 4.07 10.13
N VAL A 179 -2.26 3.05 10.61
CA VAL A 179 -1.31 3.13 11.71
C VAL A 179 0.07 2.73 11.21
N TYR A 180 1.08 3.57 11.44
CA TYR A 180 2.45 3.26 11.08
C TYR A 180 3.10 2.39 12.18
N ASP A 181 3.55 1.18 11.84
CA ASP A 181 4.12 0.23 12.81
C ASP A 181 5.60 0.47 13.13
N GLY A 182 6.22 1.43 12.45
CA GLY A 182 7.66 1.73 12.48
C GLY A 182 8.39 1.33 11.21
N GLU A 183 7.77 0.53 10.35
CA GLU A 183 8.31 0.12 9.04
C GLU A 183 7.35 0.44 7.89
N LYS A 184 6.04 0.33 8.13
CA LYS A 184 4.99 0.48 7.11
C LYS A 184 3.67 0.96 7.70
N TRP A 185 2.80 1.43 6.82
CA TRP A 185 1.41 1.71 7.16
C TRP A 185 0.60 0.41 7.15
N ILE A 186 -0.09 0.15 8.25
CA ILE A 186 -1.07 -0.91 8.42
C ILE A 186 -2.46 -0.28 8.41
N ILE A 187 -3.42 -0.91 7.74
CA ILE A 187 -4.83 -0.51 7.82
C ILE A 187 -5.47 -1.25 8.99
N GLU A 188 -5.95 -0.51 9.98
CA GLU A 188 -6.82 -1.04 11.02
C GLU A 188 -8.18 -1.43 10.43
N PRO A 189 -8.77 -2.57 10.84
CA PRO A 189 -10.01 -3.05 10.28
C PRO A 189 -11.21 -2.20 10.72
N ASN A 190 -12.11 -1.93 9.78
CA ASN A 190 -13.34 -1.18 10.04
C ASN A 190 -14.42 -2.06 10.67
N TYR A 191 -14.33 -3.37 10.45
CA TYR A 191 -15.24 -4.35 11.02
C TYR A 191 -14.46 -5.57 11.51
N ILE A 192 -14.73 -6.02 12.74
CA ILE A 192 -14.04 -7.16 13.36
C ILE A 192 -15.06 -8.25 13.67
N ILE A 193 -14.93 -9.37 12.98
CA ILE A 193 -15.66 -10.61 13.24
C ILE A 193 -14.90 -11.37 14.31
N SER A 194 -15.48 -11.49 15.51
CA SER A 194 -14.82 -12.12 16.65
C SER A 194 -15.71 -13.04 17.47
N SER A 195 -16.99 -13.18 17.13
CA SER A 195 -17.93 -14.08 17.79
C SER A 195 -18.06 -15.41 17.03
N GLN A 196 -18.27 -16.52 17.74
CA GLN A 196 -18.49 -17.82 17.07
C GLN A 196 -19.76 -17.81 16.21
N HIS A 197 -20.79 -17.05 16.60
CA HIS A 197 -22.02 -16.95 15.85
C HIS A 197 -21.78 -16.34 14.46
N GLU A 198 -21.17 -15.15 14.39
CA GLU A 198 -20.85 -14.52 13.11
C GLU A 198 -19.88 -15.36 12.27
N ILE A 199 -18.87 -15.99 12.91
CA ILE A 199 -17.93 -16.89 12.22
C ILE A 199 -18.66 -18.08 11.60
N SER A 200 -19.62 -18.68 12.30
CA SER A 200 -20.44 -19.76 11.76
C SER A 200 -21.33 -19.28 10.61
N GLU A 201 -21.90 -18.09 10.70
CA GLU A 201 -22.75 -17.52 9.64
C GLU A 201 -21.96 -17.29 8.35
N ILE A 202 -20.80 -16.62 8.42
CA ILE A 202 -19.98 -16.38 7.23
C ILE A 202 -19.40 -17.66 6.62
N ALA A 203 -19.19 -18.69 7.45
CA ALA A 203 -18.72 -19.99 7.00
C ALA A 203 -19.83 -20.82 6.35
N ALA A 204 -21.07 -20.68 6.82
CA ALA A 204 -22.25 -21.33 6.26
C ALA A 204 -22.71 -20.65 4.96
N ASP A 205 -22.63 -19.32 4.89
CA ASP A 205 -22.99 -18.53 3.71
C ASP A 205 -21.91 -17.49 3.36
N PRO A 206 -21.10 -17.76 2.33
CA PRO A 206 -20.08 -16.82 1.83
C PRO A 206 -20.65 -15.48 1.35
N SER A 207 -21.96 -15.39 1.10
CA SER A 207 -22.63 -14.14 0.71
C SER A 207 -22.60 -13.09 1.84
N ILE A 208 -22.56 -13.54 3.11
CA ILE A 208 -22.51 -12.66 4.28
C ILE A 208 -21.16 -11.97 4.38
N LEU A 209 -20.05 -12.72 4.29
CA LEU A 209 -18.72 -12.13 4.25
C LEU A 209 -18.56 -11.20 3.05
N ALA A 210 -19.12 -11.61 1.92
CA ALA A 210 -19.17 -10.80 0.71
C ALA A 210 -19.94 -9.47 0.93
N ALA A 211 -21.06 -9.47 1.64
CA ALA A 211 -21.81 -8.24 1.94
C ALA A 211 -21.06 -7.35 2.94
N LEU A 212 -20.37 -7.92 3.93
CA LEU A 212 -19.49 -7.18 4.83
C LEU A 212 -18.35 -6.51 4.07
N LEU A 213 -17.72 -7.24 3.15
CA LEU A 213 -16.69 -6.75 2.25
C LEU A 213 -17.23 -5.85 1.13
N ASP A 214 -18.56 -5.66 0.98
CA ASP A 214 -19.16 -4.62 0.13
C ASP A 214 -19.42 -3.36 0.94
N LYS A 215 -19.82 -3.49 2.21
CA LYS A 215 -20.08 -2.37 3.11
C LYS A 215 -18.83 -1.73 3.68
N HIS A 216 -17.83 -2.54 4.02
CA HIS A 216 -16.59 -2.12 4.68
C HIS A 216 -15.40 -2.33 3.74
N THR A 217 -14.44 -1.40 3.76
CA THR A 217 -13.22 -1.52 2.96
C THR A 217 -12.25 -2.53 3.56
N SER A 218 -12.21 -2.66 4.90
CA SER A 218 -11.37 -3.61 5.62
C SER A 218 -12.18 -4.40 6.67
N VAL A 219 -12.14 -5.73 6.57
CA VAL A 219 -12.77 -6.67 7.53
C VAL A 219 -11.70 -7.54 8.15
N LYS A 220 -11.72 -7.73 9.48
CA LYS A 220 -10.84 -8.67 10.19
C LYS A 220 -11.64 -9.82 10.79
N ILE A 221 -11.13 -11.04 10.70
CA ILE A 221 -11.68 -12.24 11.31
C ILE A 221 -10.69 -12.76 12.35
N LEU A 222 -11.13 -12.88 13.60
CA LEU A 222 -10.36 -13.43 14.71
C LEU A 222 -10.75 -14.90 14.93
N LEU A 223 -9.86 -15.83 14.62
CA LEU A 223 -10.10 -17.26 14.73
C LEU A 223 -9.30 -17.85 15.89
N GLN A 224 -9.98 -18.34 16.91
CA GLN A 224 -9.38 -18.91 18.14
C GLN A 224 -10.11 -20.18 18.57
N ASP A 225 -9.58 -20.91 19.55
CA ASP A 225 -10.26 -22.11 20.06
C ASP A 225 -11.62 -21.73 20.67
N GLY A 226 -12.69 -22.41 20.22
CA GLY A 226 -14.08 -22.08 20.54
C GLY A 226 -14.70 -20.94 19.70
N ARG A 227 -13.93 -20.32 18.79
CA ARG A 227 -14.39 -19.32 17.80
C ARG A 227 -13.71 -19.57 16.46
N TRP A 228 -14.17 -20.60 15.76
CA TRP A 228 -13.49 -21.15 14.59
C TRP A 228 -14.49 -21.69 13.57
N ALA A 229 -14.09 -21.64 12.30
CA ALA A 229 -14.74 -22.35 11.20
C ALA A 229 -13.69 -23.10 10.39
N ARG A 230 -14.08 -24.24 9.80
CA ARG A 230 -13.18 -25.05 8.97
C ARG A 230 -12.82 -24.34 7.67
N ASN A 231 -13.83 -23.76 7.02
CA ASN A 231 -13.69 -23.15 5.71
C ASN A 231 -14.26 -21.72 5.77
N LEU A 232 -13.58 -20.80 5.10
CA LEU A 232 -14.03 -19.44 4.84
C LEU A 232 -13.86 -19.21 3.35
N THR A 233 -14.94 -18.85 2.65
CA THR A 233 -14.88 -18.59 1.22
C THR A 233 -14.98 -17.10 0.95
N VAL A 234 -13.98 -16.56 0.26
CA VAL A 234 -13.89 -15.16 -0.14
C VAL A 234 -14.20 -15.08 -1.63
N LYS A 235 -15.39 -14.57 -1.95
CA LYS A 235 -15.82 -14.35 -3.33
C LYS A 235 -15.10 -13.15 -3.95
N GLU A 236 -15.20 -12.98 -5.26
CA GLU A 236 -14.75 -11.76 -5.95
C GLU A 236 -15.49 -10.54 -5.41
N LYS A 237 -14.76 -9.46 -5.18
CA LYS A 237 -15.21 -8.26 -4.46
C LYS A 237 -14.65 -7.00 -5.12
N PRO A 238 -15.16 -5.80 -4.79
CA PRO A 238 -14.64 -4.56 -5.33
C PRO A 238 -13.13 -4.45 -5.13
N PHE A 239 -12.44 -3.93 -6.16
CA PHE A 239 -11.03 -3.54 -6.10
C PHE A 239 -10.75 -2.81 -4.77
N GLY A 240 -9.67 -3.19 -4.08
CA GLY A 240 -9.24 -2.58 -2.82
C GLY A 240 -9.84 -3.16 -1.55
N SER A 241 -10.82 -4.07 -1.65
CA SER A 241 -11.37 -4.72 -0.46
C SER A 241 -10.28 -5.53 0.25
N MET A 242 -10.21 -5.40 1.58
CA MET A 242 -9.21 -6.07 2.41
C MET A 242 -9.88 -7.00 3.41
N LEU A 243 -9.39 -8.24 3.47
CA LEU A 243 -9.76 -9.23 4.47
C LEU A 243 -8.52 -9.61 5.29
N THR A 244 -8.55 -9.38 6.58
CA THR A 244 -7.49 -9.83 7.49
C THR A 244 -7.97 -11.05 8.26
N VAL A 245 -7.27 -12.17 8.15
CA VAL A 245 -7.55 -13.39 8.92
C VAL A 245 -6.43 -13.55 9.94
N GLU A 246 -6.76 -13.38 11.21
CA GLU A 246 -5.86 -13.67 12.32
C GLU A 246 -6.22 -15.03 12.92
N ARG A 247 -5.29 -15.98 12.86
CA ARG A 247 -5.52 -17.35 13.32
C ARG A 247 -4.68 -17.67 14.54
N GLN A 248 -5.34 -17.80 15.69
CA GLN A 248 -4.79 -18.34 16.94
C GLN A 248 -5.29 -19.77 17.24
N SER A 249 -6.32 -20.24 16.53
CA SER A 249 -6.92 -21.56 16.73
C SER A 249 -5.94 -22.71 16.51
N THR A 250 -6.09 -23.75 17.34
CA THR A 250 -5.36 -25.01 17.22
C THR A 250 -5.71 -25.71 15.90
N TYR A 251 -7.01 -25.73 15.54
CA TYR A 251 -7.47 -26.29 14.28
C TYR A 251 -7.15 -25.39 13.08
N GLY A 252 -6.79 -25.99 11.95
CA GLY A 252 -6.54 -25.32 10.67
C GLY A 252 -7.81 -24.67 10.11
N VAL A 253 -7.67 -23.54 9.42
CA VAL A 253 -8.78 -22.87 8.72
C VAL A 253 -8.42 -22.81 7.26
N ASN A 254 -9.28 -23.27 6.37
CA ASN A 254 -9.10 -23.09 4.94
C ASN A 254 -9.75 -21.78 4.52
N VAL A 255 -8.96 -20.85 3.99
CA VAL A 255 -9.47 -19.65 3.34
C VAL A 255 -9.40 -19.89 1.85
N GLU A 256 -10.56 -20.04 1.23
CA GLU A 256 -10.73 -20.14 -0.21
C GLU A 256 -10.85 -18.72 -0.78
N TYR A 257 -10.07 -18.38 -1.79
CA TYR A 257 -10.07 -17.06 -2.42
C TYR A 257 -9.93 -17.22 -3.94
N GLY A 258 -11.00 -16.88 -4.67
CA GLY A 258 -11.10 -17.21 -6.09
C GLY A 258 -11.05 -18.73 -6.32
N THR A 259 -10.10 -19.21 -7.12
CA THR A 259 -9.88 -20.64 -7.39
C THR A 259 -8.78 -21.27 -6.52
N ALA A 260 -8.25 -20.52 -5.56
CA ALA A 260 -7.16 -20.96 -4.69
C ALA A 260 -7.62 -21.11 -3.23
N GLN A 261 -6.78 -21.80 -2.46
CA GLN A 261 -6.99 -22.01 -1.03
C GLN A 261 -5.66 -21.85 -0.28
N ILE A 262 -5.74 -21.30 0.93
CA ILE A 262 -4.65 -21.31 1.89
C ILE A 262 -5.15 -21.76 3.26
N THR A 263 -4.27 -22.38 4.03
CA THR A 263 -4.47 -22.56 5.47
C THR A 263 -3.53 -21.61 6.22
N PRO A 264 -4.00 -20.43 6.70
CA PRO A 264 -3.17 -19.51 7.47
C PRO A 264 -2.49 -20.25 8.63
N PRO A 265 -1.19 -20.09 8.87
CA PRO A 265 -0.53 -20.79 9.98
C PRO A 265 -1.01 -20.32 11.34
N ARG A 266 -0.87 -21.17 12.36
CA ARG A 266 -1.23 -20.82 13.73
C ARG A 266 -0.32 -19.69 14.23
N GLY A 267 -0.90 -18.70 14.90
CA GLY A 267 -0.21 -17.51 15.38
C GLY A 267 0.07 -16.46 14.30
N SER A 268 -0.46 -16.64 13.08
CA SER A 268 -0.22 -15.72 11.97
C SER A 268 -1.40 -14.77 11.73
N THR A 269 -1.10 -13.63 11.12
CA THR A 269 -2.07 -12.73 10.49
C THR A 269 -1.86 -12.76 8.99
N THR A 270 -2.88 -13.19 8.24
CA THR A 270 -2.87 -13.20 6.78
C THR A 270 -3.81 -12.11 6.26
N VAL A 271 -3.28 -11.19 5.47
CA VAL A 271 -4.06 -10.12 4.84
C VAL A 271 -4.29 -10.50 3.39
N PHE A 272 -5.53 -10.48 2.93
CA PHE A 272 -5.96 -10.64 1.55
C PHE A 272 -6.41 -9.28 1.02
N ILE A 273 -5.91 -8.87 -0.14
CA ILE A 273 -6.25 -7.61 -0.82
C ILE A 273 -6.78 -7.95 -2.21
N ASN A 274 -7.97 -7.49 -2.53
CA ASN A 274 -8.55 -7.66 -3.86
C ASN A 274 -7.92 -6.66 -4.84
N SER A 275 -7.17 -7.13 -5.83
CA SER A 275 -6.54 -6.31 -6.88
C SER A 275 -7.44 -6.03 -8.09
N GLY A 276 -8.73 -6.38 -8.01
CA GLY A 276 -9.73 -6.22 -9.07
C GLY A 276 -9.81 -7.44 -9.99
N ILE A 277 -8.75 -8.24 -10.06
CA ILE A 277 -8.72 -9.49 -10.84
C ILE A 277 -8.46 -10.68 -9.93
N TRP A 278 -7.62 -10.52 -8.89
CA TRP A 278 -7.24 -11.60 -7.99
C TRP A 278 -7.15 -11.11 -6.55
N TRP A 279 -7.33 -12.02 -5.59
CA TRP A 279 -6.91 -11.77 -4.21
C TRP A 279 -5.42 -12.03 -4.08
N VAL A 280 -4.67 -11.02 -3.65
CA VAL A 280 -3.25 -11.14 -3.26
C VAL A 280 -3.19 -11.28 -1.75
N TYR A 281 -2.32 -12.12 -1.19
CA TYR A 281 -2.19 -12.23 0.27
C TYR A 281 -0.75 -12.09 0.78
N SER A 282 -0.64 -11.84 2.09
CA SER A 282 0.54 -11.37 2.86
C SER A 282 1.91 -11.61 2.21
N SER A 283 2.73 -10.57 2.08
CA SER A 283 4.13 -10.74 1.68
C SER A 283 5.06 -10.74 2.89
N LYS A 284 6.17 -11.49 2.80
CA LYS A 284 7.29 -11.34 3.74
C LYS A 284 8.54 -10.97 2.96
N THR A 285 9.17 -9.87 3.35
CA THR A 285 10.52 -9.53 2.90
C THR A 285 11.54 -10.07 3.91
N ILE A 286 12.56 -10.75 3.39
CA ILE A 286 13.72 -11.26 4.13
C ILE A 286 14.96 -10.58 3.55
N SER A 287 15.68 -9.85 4.38
CA SER A 287 16.89 -9.11 4.00
C SER A 287 18.09 -9.41 4.91
N ASP A 288 17.91 -10.16 6.00
CA ASP A 288 18.99 -10.50 6.91
C ASP A 288 19.81 -11.71 6.44
N ASN A 289 21.14 -11.62 6.51
CA ASN A 289 22.04 -12.67 6.03
C ASN A 289 21.78 -14.04 6.64
N ARG A 290 21.46 -14.10 7.94
CA ARG A 290 21.26 -15.36 8.67
C ARG A 290 20.10 -16.14 8.06
N THR A 291 18.97 -15.47 7.83
CA THR A 291 17.79 -16.11 7.25
C THR A 291 18.01 -16.41 5.77
N ILE A 292 18.57 -15.48 4.99
CA ILE A 292 18.91 -15.70 3.57
C ILE A 292 19.76 -16.96 3.40
N ARG A 293 20.86 -17.09 4.15
CA ARG A 293 21.74 -18.27 4.08
C ARG A 293 21.05 -19.55 4.50
N ALA A 294 20.12 -19.47 5.45
CA ALA A 294 19.38 -20.66 5.86
C ALA A 294 18.35 -21.11 4.82
N LEU A 295 17.88 -20.20 3.95
CA LEU A 295 17.02 -20.51 2.80
C LEU A 295 17.84 -20.99 1.60
N GLY A 296 19.07 -20.49 1.44
CA GLY A 296 19.99 -20.89 0.39
C GLY A 296 20.23 -22.39 0.35
N ASN A 297 20.14 -22.98 -0.85
CA ASN A 297 20.24 -24.44 -1.08
C ASN A 297 19.35 -25.31 -0.17
N ASN A 298 18.28 -24.77 0.41
CA ASN A 298 17.37 -25.49 1.29
C ASN A 298 15.92 -25.38 0.77
N PRO A 299 15.54 -26.18 -0.25
CA PRO A 299 14.22 -26.08 -0.87
C PRO A 299 13.09 -26.35 0.13
N ALA A 300 13.30 -27.21 1.14
CA ALA A 300 12.30 -27.50 2.17
C ALA A 300 12.02 -26.28 3.06
N LYS A 301 13.06 -25.57 3.52
CA LYS A 301 12.89 -24.36 4.33
C LYS A 301 12.36 -23.20 3.50
N LEU A 302 12.79 -23.08 2.24
CA LEU A 302 12.24 -22.12 1.30
C LEU A 302 10.75 -22.37 1.07
N LYS A 303 10.35 -23.62 0.83
CA LYS A 303 8.95 -24.05 0.75
C LYS A 303 8.15 -23.65 1.98
N GLN A 304 8.65 -23.96 3.18
CA GLN A 304 7.97 -23.61 4.43
C GLN A 304 7.68 -22.10 4.53
N ASN A 305 8.63 -21.25 4.10
CA ASN A 305 8.44 -19.80 4.12
C ASN A 305 7.46 -19.35 3.02
N ILE A 306 7.54 -19.94 1.82
CA ILE A 306 6.59 -19.65 0.74
C ILE A 306 5.17 -20.08 1.13
N ASP A 307 4.98 -21.22 1.80
CA ASP A 307 3.68 -21.68 2.28
C ASP A 307 3.14 -20.78 3.40
N LEU A 308 4.03 -20.34 4.32
CA LEU A 308 3.67 -19.49 5.45
C LEU A 308 3.22 -18.10 5.00
N TYR A 309 3.92 -17.50 4.04
CA TYR A 309 3.66 -16.13 3.63
C TYR A 309 2.83 -16.06 2.36
N GLY A 310 3.08 -16.93 1.38
CA GLY A 310 2.46 -16.89 0.07
C GLY A 310 3.25 -16.12 -0.95
N ASN A 311 3.59 -14.87 -0.62
CA ASN A 311 4.53 -14.07 -1.38
C ASN A 311 5.83 -13.88 -0.57
N LEU A 312 6.82 -14.71 -0.85
CA LEU A 312 8.13 -14.58 -0.22
C LEU A 312 9.03 -13.69 -1.07
N ILE A 313 9.52 -12.61 -0.48
CA ILE A 313 10.47 -11.68 -1.10
C ILE A 313 11.80 -11.83 -0.38
N VAL A 314 12.87 -12.11 -1.11
CA VAL A 314 14.23 -12.10 -0.60
C VAL A 314 14.98 -10.94 -1.23
N SER A 315 15.58 -10.08 -0.40
CA SER A 315 16.38 -8.95 -0.85
C SER A 315 17.83 -9.16 -0.47
N GLU A 316 18.67 -9.40 -1.47
CA GLU A 316 20.09 -9.63 -1.30
C GLU A 316 20.89 -8.34 -1.48
N SER A 317 21.96 -8.22 -0.71
CA SER A 317 22.94 -7.14 -0.77
C SER A 317 24.34 -7.69 -0.45
N ASP A 318 25.39 -6.89 -0.67
CA ASP A 318 26.74 -7.31 -0.30
C ASP A 318 26.83 -7.57 1.21
N GLY A 319 27.21 -8.80 1.56
CA GLY A 319 27.21 -9.31 2.95
C GLY A 319 25.92 -10.03 3.37
N ASN A 320 24.80 -9.83 2.67
CA ASN A 320 23.51 -10.51 2.88
C ASN A 320 23.08 -11.24 1.59
N TRP A 321 23.70 -12.36 1.26
CA TRP A 321 23.41 -13.11 0.03
C TRP A 321 23.66 -14.61 0.22
N THR A 322 23.12 -15.41 -0.69
CA THR A 322 23.47 -16.82 -0.86
C THR A 322 23.81 -17.10 -2.32
N PRO A 323 24.81 -17.96 -2.62
CA PRO A 323 25.17 -18.26 -4.00
C PRO A 323 24.05 -18.92 -4.80
N THR A 324 23.13 -19.62 -4.11
CA THR A 324 22.06 -20.38 -4.77
C THR A 324 20.81 -20.47 -3.91
N PHE A 325 19.65 -20.34 -4.53
CA PHE A 325 18.35 -20.79 -4.05
C PHE A 325 17.90 -21.97 -4.89
N THR A 326 17.48 -23.06 -4.25
CA THR A 326 16.80 -24.16 -4.93
C THR A 326 15.31 -24.01 -4.68
N LEU A 327 14.53 -23.78 -5.73
CA LEU A 327 13.09 -23.70 -5.62
C LEU A 327 12.51 -25.11 -5.35
N PRO A 328 11.51 -25.24 -4.46
CA PRO A 328 10.78 -26.50 -4.30
C PRO A 328 9.95 -26.82 -5.55
N ALA A 329 9.44 -28.05 -5.69
CA ALA A 329 8.52 -28.37 -6.77
C ALA A 329 7.26 -27.48 -6.68
N ALA A 330 6.86 -26.88 -7.80
CA ALA A 330 5.71 -25.97 -7.81
C ALA A 330 4.42 -26.69 -7.39
N ASN A 331 4.28 -27.98 -7.73
CA ASN A 331 3.13 -28.80 -7.34
C ASN A 331 3.06 -29.07 -5.83
N ASP A 332 4.18 -28.94 -5.11
CA ASP A 332 4.20 -29.08 -3.65
C ASP A 332 3.77 -27.78 -2.95
N LEU A 333 3.87 -26.65 -3.66
CA LEU A 333 3.36 -25.36 -3.23
C LEU A 333 1.90 -25.30 -3.69
N GLY A 334 0.97 -24.92 -2.82
CA GLY A 334 -0.40 -24.65 -3.26
C GLY A 334 -0.41 -23.67 -4.46
N LYS A 335 -1.52 -23.60 -5.20
CA LYS A 335 -1.62 -22.66 -6.33
C LYS A 335 -1.40 -21.22 -5.88
N ASN A 336 -0.87 -20.40 -6.77
CA ASN A 336 -0.71 -18.95 -6.61
C ASN A 336 0.26 -18.52 -5.48
N ARG A 337 1.41 -19.17 -5.35
CA ARG A 337 2.51 -18.67 -4.50
C ARG A 337 3.52 -17.91 -5.35
N THR A 338 4.22 -16.97 -4.74
CA THR A 338 5.31 -16.25 -5.39
C THR A 338 6.59 -16.29 -4.58
N PHE A 339 7.71 -16.41 -5.29
CA PHE A 339 9.04 -16.17 -4.76
C PHE A 339 9.65 -15.01 -5.57
N THR A 340 10.03 -13.94 -4.90
CA THR A 340 10.66 -12.76 -5.50
C THR A 340 12.09 -12.64 -5.00
N LEU A 341 13.06 -12.53 -5.90
CA LEU A 341 14.43 -12.17 -5.57
C LEU A 341 14.72 -10.73 -6.04
N TYR A 342 15.07 -9.85 -5.10
CA TYR A 342 15.71 -8.57 -5.39
C TYR A 342 17.21 -8.72 -5.19
N ARG A 343 17.99 -8.76 -6.28
CA ARG A 343 19.44 -9.00 -6.20
C ARG A 343 20.21 -7.69 -6.34
N ASN A 344 20.65 -7.10 -5.23
CA ASN A 344 21.54 -5.92 -5.24
C ASN A 344 23.01 -6.29 -4.91
N SER A 345 23.29 -7.57 -4.65
CA SER A 345 24.64 -8.07 -4.40
C SER A 345 25.51 -8.03 -5.66
N THR A 346 26.81 -7.79 -5.44
CA THR A 346 27.86 -7.88 -6.46
C THR A 346 28.13 -9.35 -6.83
N TYR A 347 28.01 -10.25 -5.86
CA TYR A 347 28.10 -11.69 -6.09
C TYR A 347 26.87 -12.25 -6.80
N HIS A 348 27.06 -13.26 -7.64
CA HIS A 348 25.96 -13.94 -8.33
C HIS A 348 25.17 -14.82 -7.36
N SER A 349 23.87 -14.90 -7.62
CA SER A 349 22.94 -15.80 -6.96
C SER A 349 22.19 -16.56 -8.02
N ASN A 350 22.20 -17.89 -7.92
CA ASN A 350 21.55 -18.78 -8.85
C ASN A 350 20.17 -19.18 -8.32
N ILE A 351 19.19 -19.30 -9.20
CA ILE A 351 17.89 -19.90 -8.94
C ILE A 351 17.87 -21.24 -9.66
N VAL A 352 17.92 -22.32 -8.89
CA VAL A 352 17.88 -23.70 -9.39
C VAL A 352 16.45 -24.21 -9.28
N PHE A 353 15.89 -24.61 -10.41
CA PHE A 353 14.55 -25.18 -10.51
C PHE A 353 14.60 -26.68 -10.22
N PRO A 354 13.47 -27.30 -9.82
CA PRO A 354 13.38 -28.74 -9.57
C PRO A 354 13.82 -29.61 -10.76
N ASN A 355 13.64 -29.12 -11.99
CA ASN A 355 14.05 -29.79 -13.22
C ASN A 355 15.56 -29.62 -13.56
N GLY A 356 16.33 -28.97 -12.68
CA GLY A 356 17.77 -28.73 -12.85
C GLY A 356 18.13 -27.48 -13.67
N VAL A 357 17.15 -26.81 -14.28
CA VAL A 357 17.39 -25.52 -14.94
C VAL A 357 17.90 -24.51 -13.91
N THR A 358 18.92 -23.75 -14.29
CA THR A 358 19.53 -22.73 -13.43
C THR A 358 19.43 -21.37 -14.10
N LEU A 359 18.89 -20.39 -13.39
CA LEU A 359 18.89 -18.99 -13.80
C LEU A 359 19.77 -18.16 -12.89
N ALA A 360 20.43 -17.15 -13.43
CA ALA A 360 21.25 -16.23 -12.65
C ALA A 360 20.69 -14.80 -12.83
N PRO A 361 19.73 -14.36 -11.98
CA PRO A 361 19.18 -13.01 -12.03
C PRO A 361 20.27 -11.95 -12.08
N ARG A 362 20.09 -10.93 -12.94
CA ARG A 362 21.02 -9.80 -13.09
C ARG A 362 21.13 -8.97 -11.79
N LYS A 363 22.25 -8.28 -11.61
CA LYS A 363 22.43 -7.33 -10.49
C LYS A 363 21.48 -6.14 -10.67
N ASN A 364 20.95 -5.63 -9.56
CA ASN A 364 19.99 -4.52 -9.47
C ASN A 364 18.65 -4.81 -10.17
N THR A 365 18.21 -6.07 -10.22
CA THR A 365 16.91 -6.44 -10.81
C THR A 365 16.03 -7.18 -9.80
N LYS A 366 14.73 -7.27 -10.14
CA LYS A 366 13.71 -8.00 -9.41
C LYS A 366 13.20 -9.19 -10.23
N THR A 367 13.45 -10.41 -9.82
CA THR A 367 12.91 -11.59 -10.51
C THR A 367 11.82 -12.22 -9.68
N THR A 368 10.63 -12.39 -10.25
CA THR A 368 9.48 -12.97 -9.55
C THR A 368 9.07 -14.27 -10.22
N PHE A 369 8.95 -15.33 -9.43
CA PHE A 369 8.51 -16.65 -9.86
C PHE A 369 7.14 -16.94 -9.23
N PHE A 370 6.29 -17.66 -9.94
CA PHE A 370 4.91 -17.95 -9.60
C PHE A 370 4.62 -19.45 -9.72
N SER A 371 3.99 -20.04 -8.69
CA SER A 371 3.70 -21.48 -8.61
C SER A 371 2.27 -21.85 -9.02
N GLY A 372 1.65 -21.12 -9.96
CA GLY A 372 0.24 -21.34 -10.34
C GLY A 372 0.02 -21.99 -11.71
N SER A 373 1.08 -22.30 -12.47
CA SER A 373 0.92 -23.06 -13.71
C SER A 373 0.70 -24.55 -13.41
N ILE A 374 -0.04 -25.26 -14.26
CA ILE A 374 -0.36 -26.68 -14.10
C ILE A 374 0.91 -27.55 -14.04
N ASP A 375 2.02 -27.05 -14.58
CA ASP A 375 3.20 -27.85 -14.90
C ASP A 375 4.49 -27.38 -14.19
N GLY A 376 4.47 -26.34 -13.35
CA GLY A 376 5.70 -25.85 -12.74
C GLY A 376 5.72 -24.39 -12.32
N TRP A 377 6.93 -23.89 -12.09
CA TRP A 377 7.15 -22.47 -11.86
C TRP A 377 7.01 -21.71 -13.18
N SER A 378 6.36 -20.55 -13.14
CA SER A 378 6.37 -19.58 -14.22
C SER A 378 7.06 -18.32 -13.74
N LEU A 379 7.57 -17.53 -14.66
CA LEU A 379 8.19 -16.27 -14.32
C LEU A 379 7.17 -15.16 -14.55
N ILE A 380 7.05 -14.21 -13.63
CA ILE A 380 6.26 -12.99 -13.82
C ILE A 380 7.19 -11.88 -14.36
N PRO A 381 6.98 -11.41 -15.61
CA PRO A 381 7.73 -10.28 -16.15
C PRO A 381 7.56 -9.01 -15.31
N GLN A 382 8.61 -8.20 -15.16
CA GLN A 382 8.45 -6.88 -14.50
C GLN A 382 7.71 -5.89 -15.40
N TYR A 383 7.90 -6.00 -16.71
CA TYR A 383 7.19 -5.20 -17.70
C TYR A 383 6.57 -6.12 -18.75
N SER A 384 5.32 -5.84 -19.11
CA SER A 384 4.57 -6.65 -20.07
C SER A 384 4.02 -5.75 -21.17
N VAL A 385 4.33 -6.09 -22.42
CA VAL A 385 3.78 -5.48 -23.63
C VAL A 385 2.68 -6.39 -24.14
N TYR A 386 1.43 -5.99 -23.90
CA TYR A 386 0.25 -6.77 -24.29
C TYR A 386 -0.84 -5.92 -24.96
N LYS A 387 -0.80 -4.60 -24.81
CA LYS A 387 -1.76 -3.70 -25.44
C LYS A 387 -1.35 -3.42 -26.89
N PRO A 388 -2.31 -3.31 -27.81
CA PRO A 388 -2.04 -2.95 -29.20
C PRO A 388 -1.18 -1.71 -29.36
N GLU A 389 -1.45 -0.65 -28.59
CA GLU A 389 -0.71 0.61 -28.65
C GLU A 389 0.75 0.49 -28.20
N ASP A 390 1.07 -0.46 -27.32
CA ASP A 390 2.40 -0.66 -26.77
C ASP A 390 3.27 -1.54 -27.68
N ILE A 391 2.71 -2.22 -28.69
CA ILE A 391 3.44 -3.20 -29.50
C ILE A 391 4.60 -2.56 -30.29
N SER A 392 4.48 -1.27 -30.61
CA SER A 392 5.55 -0.49 -31.25
C SER A 392 6.79 -0.32 -30.37
N SER A 393 6.72 -0.65 -29.07
CA SER A 393 7.87 -0.67 -28.16
C SER A 393 8.73 -1.94 -28.28
N VAL A 394 8.30 -2.93 -29.06
CA VAL A 394 9.00 -4.22 -29.23
C VAL A 394 9.13 -4.65 -30.69
N ASP A 395 8.98 -3.71 -31.62
CA ASP A 395 9.07 -3.97 -33.07
C ASP A 395 10.53 -3.96 -33.61
N SER A 396 11.51 -3.66 -32.76
CA SER A 396 12.93 -3.71 -33.10
C SER A 396 13.80 -4.24 -31.94
N PRO A 397 14.96 -4.86 -32.24
CA PRO A 397 15.88 -5.35 -31.21
C PRO A 397 16.35 -4.26 -30.23
N GLU A 398 16.57 -3.04 -30.72
CA GLU A 398 17.08 -1.91 -29.92
C GLU A 398 16.04 -1.45 -28.90
N LYS A 399 14.75 -1.45 -29.26
CA LYS A 399 13.68 -1.09 -28.32
C LYS A 399 13.48 -2.17 -27.27
N ILE A 400 13.54 -3.45 -27.67
CA ILE A 400 13.53 -4.58 -26.74
C ILE A 400 14.73 -4.49 -25.79
N LYS A 401 15.91 -4.16 -26.31
CA LYS A 401 17.13 -3.96 -25.50
C LYS A 401 16.97 -2.84 -24.49
N ALA A 402 16.38 -1.71 -24.88
CA ALA A 402 16.12 -0.60 -23.95
C ALA A 402 15.18 -1.02 -22.81
N LEU A 403 14.13 -1.79 -23.11
CA LEU A 403 13.23 -2.33 -22.08
C LEU A 403 13.96 -3.35 -21.18
N LEU A 404 14.78 -4.23 -21.76
CA LEU A 404 15.59 -5.19 -20.99
C LEU A 404 16.63 -4.48 -20.10
N ASP A 405 17.26 -3.41 -20.57
CA ASP A 405 18.20 -2.64 -19.75
C ASP A 405 17.53 -1.97 -18.55
N GLN A 406 16.28 -1.56 -18.73
CA GLN A 406 15.50 -0.89 -17.68
C GLN A 406 14.91 -1.89 -16.66
N TYR A 407 14.35 -3.00 -17.13
CA TYR A 407 13.56 -3.91 -16.29
C TYR A 407 14.28 -5.24 -16.00
N GLY A 408 15.24 -5.64 -16.84
CA GLY A 408 15.92 -6.94 -16.78
C GLY A 408 15.08 -8.11 -17.28
N ASN A 409 13.76 -7.96 -17.34
CA ASN A 409 12.85 -8.97 -17.85
C ASN A 409 11.58 -8.42 -18.48
N LEU A 410 11.15 -9.09 -19.55
CA LEU A 410 10.08 -8.61 -20.42
C LEU A 410 9.08 -9.72 -20.75
N GLY A 411 7.80 -9.39 -20.74
CA GLY A 411 6.72 -10.21 -21.28
C GLY A 411 6.18 -9.58 -22.55
N ILE A 412 6.03 -10.35 -23.62
CA ILE A 412 5.49 -9.89 -24.90
C ILE A 412 4.33 -10.80 -25.28
N THR A 413 3.12 -10.25 -25.34
CA THR A 413 1.92 -10.97 -25.78
C THR A 413 1.40 -10.39 -27.09
N ILE A 414 1.44 -11.19 -28.16
CA ILE A 414 1.03 -10.75 -29.49
C ILE A 414 -0.42 -11.15 -29.75
N SER A 415 -1.26 -10.16 -30.07
CA SER A 415 -2.70 -10.32 -30.31
C SER A 415 -3.09 -9.90 -31.73
N ASP A 416 -4.33 -10.15 -32.15
CA ASP A 416 -4.79 -9.76 -33.49
C ASP A 416 -4.76 -8.25 -33.73
N ASN A 417 -5.00 -7.46 -32.67
CA ASN A 417 -5.01 -5.99 -32.72
C ASN A 417 -3.62 -5.38 -32.54
N GLY A 418 -2.67 -6.12 -31.97
CA GLY A 418 -1.25 -5.75 -31.81
C GLY A 418 -0.36 -6.78 -32.49
N TYR A 419 -0.57 -7.03 -33.78
CA TYR A 419 0.08 -8.10 -34.50
C TYR A 419 1.49 -7.71 -34.97
N LEU A 420 2.48 -8.52 -34.60
CA LEU A 420 3.82 -8.54 -35.18
C LEU A 420 4.07 -9.91 -35.78
N ALA A 421 4.33 -9.97 -37.09
CA ALA A 421 4.65 -11.23 -37.78
C ALA A 421 6.00 -11.81 -37.30
N GLN A 422 6.89 -10.93 -36.84
CA GLN A 422 8.23 -11.28 -36.39
C GLN A 422 8.62 -10.39 -35.21
N VAL A 423 9.29 -10.98 -34.22
CA VAL A 423 10.01 -10.25 -33.16
C VAL A 423 11.46 -10.70 -33.17
N THR A 424 12.40 -9.75 -33.23
CA THR A 424 13.84 -10.04 -33.22
C THR A 424 14.43 -9.59 -31.89
N LEU A 425 15.04 -10.51 -31.15
CA LEU A 425 15.75 -10.21 -29.91
C LEU A 425 17.14 -9.62 -30.16
N PRO A 426 17.64 -8.75 -29.28
CA PRO A 426 18.99 -8.20 -29.38
C PRO A 426 20.06 -9.27 -29.15
N ASP A 427 21.13 -9.24 -29.94
CA ASP A 427 22.27 -10.16 -29.78
C ASP A 427 23.20 -9.75 -28.61
N ASP A 428 23.11 -8.50 -28.15
CA ASP A 428 23.93 -7.89 -27.10
C ASP A 428 23.21 -7.77 -25.74
N ALA A 429 22.22 -8.63 -25.48
CA ALA A 429 21.55 -8.72 -24.18
C ALA A 429 22.54 -9.04 -23.04
N GLN A 430 22.11 -8.83 -21.79
CA GLN A 430 22.96 -9.10 -20.62
C GLN A 430 22.67 -10.47 -20.02
N ASN A 431 23.71 -11.13 -19.50
CA ASN A 431 23.54 -12.40 -18.78
C ASN A 431 22.50 -12.25 -17.65
N GLY A 432 21.50 -13.12 -17.65
CA GLY A 432 20.43 -13.11 -16.66
C GLY A 432 19.11 -12.51 -17.16
N GLU A 433 19.10 -11.89 -18.35
CA GLU A 433 17.89 -11.36 -18.97
C GLU A 433 17.03 -12.47 -19.58
N PHE A 434 15.73 -12.28 -19.57
CA PHE A 434 14.80 -13.20 -20.23
C PHE A 434 13.60 -12.46 -20.82
N VAL A 435 13.04 -13.08 -21.86
CA VAL A 435 11.81 -12.65 -22.50
C VAL A 435 10.83 -13.81 -22.52
N GLU A 436 9.63 -13.57 -22.00
CA GLU A 436 8.50 -14.49 -22.11
C GLU A 436 7.59 -14.04 -23.24
N PHE A 437 7.32 -14.93 -24.17
CA PHE A 437 6.41 -14.71 -25.29
C PHE A 437 5.11 -15.48 -25.07
N GLY A 438 3.99 -14.80 -25.31
CA GLY A 438 2.68 -15.39 -25.49
C GLY A 438 2.04 -14.91 -26.79
N LYS A 439 1.03 -15.63 -27.28
CA LYS A 439 0.17 -15.13 -28.36
C LYS A 439 -1.28 -15.50 -28.15
N THR A 440 -2.16 -14.61 -28.59
CA THR A 440 -3.60 -14.86 -28.71
C THR A 440 -4.08 -14.80 -30.15
N THR A 441 -3.25 -14.31 -31.07
CA THR A 441 -3.55 -14.30 -32.51
C THR A 441 -3.46 -15.70 -33.11
N ILE A 442 -4.35 -15.98 -34.07
CA ILE A 442 -4.27 -17.18 -34.92
C ILE A 442 -3.20 -17.06 -36.01
N LYS A 443 -2.75 -15.84 -36.30
CA LYS A 443 -1.74 -15.58 -37.33
C LYS A 443 -0.38 -16.16 -36.91
N PRO A 444 0.46 -16.56 -37.88
CA PRO A 444 1.80 -17.05 -37.58
C PRO A 444 2.67 -15.91 -37.03
N VAL A 445 3.43 -16.20 -35.99
CA VAL A 445 4.40 -15.28 -35.38
C VAL A 445 5.74 -16.00 -35.30
N THR A 446 6.82 -15.33 -35.66
CA THR A 446 8.18 -15.88 -35.57
C THR A 446 9.05 -15.06 -34.63
N ILE A 447 9.90 -15.73 -33.86
CA ILE A 447 10.86 -15.10 -32.96
C ILE A 447 12.26 -15.36 -33.52
N GLN A 448 13.02 -14.31 -33.77
CA GLN A 448 14.42 -14.39 -34.19
C GLN A 448 15.35 -14.06 -33.02
N PHE A 449 16.36 -14.89 -32.80
CA PHE A 449 17.34 -14.71 -31.72
C PHE A 449 18.61 -15.50 -32.01
N SER A 450 19.80 -14.92 -31.81
CA SER A 450 21.10 -15.62 -31.96
C SER A 450 21.21 -16.38 -33.30
N GLY A 451 20.80 -15.75 -34.40
CA GLY A 451 20.80 -16.34 -35.75
C GLY A 451 19.77 -17.46 -35.99
N LYS A 452 18.90 -17.76 -35.01
CA LYS A 452 17.84 -18.78 -35.10
C LYS A 452 16.49 -18.11 -35.32
N THR A 453 15.58 -18.84 -35.97
CA THR A 453 14.17 -18.45 -36.14
C THR A 453 13.29 -19.55 -35.59
N LEU A 454 12.36 -19.19 -34.70
CA LEU A 454 11.42 -20.13 -34.07
C LEU A 454 9.98 -19.64 -34.29
N ALA A 455 9.10 -20.52 -34.75
CA ALA A 455 7.67 -20.22 -34.80
C ALA A 455 7.07 -20.23 -33.38
N LEU A 456 6.32 -19.20 -33.02
CA LEU A 456 5.63 -19.10 -31.74
C LEU A 456 4.31 -19.89 -31.79
N GLY A 457 4.26 -20.96 -31.00
CA GLY A 457 3.06 -21.76 -30.76
C GLY A 457 2.03 -21.04 -29.90
N TYR A 458 0.94 -21.72 -29.52
CA TYR A 458 -0.04 -21.17 -28.57
C TYR A 458 0.43 -21.27 -27.11
N ASP A 459 1.39 -22.14 -26.84
CA ASP A 459 2.06 -22.21 -25.54
C ASP A 459 3.03 -21.04 -25.37
N SER A 460 3.24 -20.62 -24.12
CA SER A 460 4.24 -19.63 -23.77
C SER A 460 5.66 -20.11 -24.11
N LEU A 461 6.49 -19.23 -24.66
CA LEU A 461 7.91 -19.47 -24.92
C LEU A 461 8.75 -18.56 -24.03
N THR A 462 9.63 -19.13 -23.21
CA THR A 462 10.61 -18.35 -22.43
C THR A 462 12.01 -18.51 -23.03
N LEU A 463 12.63 -17.38 -23.35
CA LEU A 463 14.02 -17.31 -23.80
C LEU A 463 14.87 -16.64 -22.70
N TYR A 464 16.03 -17.21 -22.42
CA TYR A 464 16.98 -16.72 -21.41
C TYR A 464 18.35 -16.49 -22.04
N TYR A 465 18.93 -15.33 -21.76
CA TYR A 465 20.23 -14.94 -22.28
C TYR A 465 21.34 -15.30 -21.30
N SER A 466 22.27 -16.15 -21.75
CA SER A 466 23.44 -16.54 -20.98
C SER A 466 24.59 -16.96 -21.88
N GLY A 467 25.81 -16.55 -21.52
CA GLY A 467 27.00 -16.96 -22.27
C GLY A 467 27.08 -16.37 -23.67
N GLY A 468 26.42 -15.23 -23.92
CA GLY A 468 26.42 -14.56 -25.21
C GLY A 468 25.31 -15.03 -26.17
N GLU A 469 24.43 -15.95 -25.75
CA GLU A 469 23.36 -16.46 -26.61
C GLU A 469 22.02 -16.56 -25.87
N TRP A 470 20.94 -16.41 -26.65
CA TRP A 470 19.58 -16.73 -26.22
C TRP A 470 19.33 -18.25 -26.32
N SER A 471 18.79 -18.81 -25.25
CA SER A 471 18.43 -20.22 -25.17
C SER A 471 16.97 -20.39 -24.73
N LYS A 472 16.29 -21.38 -25.29
CA LYS A 472 14.96 -21.77 -24.82
C LYS A 472 15.08 -22.49 -23.48
N ILE A 473 14.30 -22.07 -22.50
CA ILE A 473 14.22 -22.73 -21.21
C ILE A 473 12.78 -23.21 -20.94
N SER A 474 12.66 -24.31 -20.21
CA SER A 474 11.40 -24.75 -19.60
C SER A 474 11.55 -24.63 -18.10
N LEU A 475 10.69 -23.84 -17.47
CA LEU A 475 10.60 -23.78 -16.00
C LEU A 475 9.58 -24.79 -15.42
N LYS A 476 8.89 -25.48 -16.33
CA LYS A 476 8.04 -26.64 -16.09
C LYS A 476 8.90 -27.87 -15.84
#